data_AF-A0A0D5W955-F1
#
_entry.id   AF-A0A0D5W955-F1
#
_cell.length_a   1.000
_cell.length_b   1.000
_cell.length_c   1.000
_cell.angle_alpha   90.00
_cell.angle_beta   90.00
_cell.angle_gamma   90.00
#
_symmetry.space_group_name_H-M   'P 1'
#
loop_
_entity.id
_entity.type
_entity.pdbx_description
1 polymer ?
#
loop_
_entity_poly.entity_id
_entity_poly.type
_entity_poly.pdbx_seq_one_letter_code
_entity_poly.pdbx_strand_id
1 'polypeptide(L)'
;MSDEFAKGYLFVDSLYKNADLQRKQQEIDRLKSEANRRASAATTDFSGAGMIDRASYNLLREKVEYYEKLLTEPLAVIAGAIPAFKENYDKEQLVLAGWILSQKGFKEAAMKYGAMAGKTTQEIQAEGLANEATILDGKSEYGNNLVSLAEHVKQKLRDQLK
;
A
#
# COMPACT_ATOMS: atom_id res chain seq x y z
N MET A 1 -47.48 38.66 32.62
CA MET A 1 -46.08 38.98 32.25
C MET A 1 -46.04 39.04 30.73
N SER A 2 -45.68 40.20 30.18
CA SER A 2 -46.00 40.60 28.81
C SER A 2 -45.11 39.92 27.76
N ASP A 3 -45.75 39.56 26.65
CA ASP A 3 -45.16 38.97 25.44
C ASP A 3 -44.01 39.80 24.85
N GLU A 4 -43.99 41.11 25.12
CA GLU A 4 -42.90 42.02 24.75
C GLU A 4 -41.58 41.76 25.49
N PHE A 5 -41.63 41.36 26.77
CA PHE A 5 -40.41 41.10 27.54
C PHE A 5 -39.70 39.82 27.06
N ALA A 6 -40.50 38.79 26.71
CA ALA A 6 -39.98 37.55 26.11
C ALA A 6 -39.36 37.80 24.72
N LYS A 7 -40.00 38.62 23.89
CA LYS A 7 -39.46 39.02 22.56
C LYS A 7 -38.16 39.82 22.68
N GLY A 8 -38.07 40.73 23.64
CA GLY A 8 -36.85 41.49 23.92
C GLY A 8 -35.69 40.58 24.34
N TYR A 9 -35.93 39.61 25.21
CA TYR A 9 -34.90 38.68 25.68
C TYR A 9 -34.40 37.75 24.55
N LEU A 10 -35.31 37.24 23.72
CA LEU A 10 -34.98 36.41 22.56
C LEU A 10 -34.19 37.19 21.49
N PHE A 11 -34.50 38.47 21.29
CA PHE A 11 -33.77 39.32 20.36
C PHE A 11 -32.33 39.57 20.83
N VAL A 12 -32.15 39.89 22.12
CA VAL A 12 -30.82 40.11 22.70
C VAL A 12 -29.97 38.82 22.68
N ASP A 13 -30.55 37.67 23.04
CA ASP A 13 -29.88 36.37 22.97
C ASP A 13 -29.51 35.99 21.52
N SER A 14 -30.36 36.30 20.54
CA SER A 14 -30.08 36.15 19.11
C SER A 14 -28.91 37.02 18.64
N LEU A 15 -28.80 38.26 19.12
CA LEU A 15 -27.67 39.14 18.78
C LEU A 15 -26.35 38.63 19.36
N TYR A 16 -26.35 38.15 20.61
CA TYR A 16 -25.17 37.56 21.23
C TYR A 16 -24.73 36.26 20.53
N LYS A 17 -25.68 35.39 20.18
CA LYS A 17 -25.41 34.18 19.40
C LYS A 17 -24.85 34.49 18.02
N ASN A 18 -25.36 35.53 17.33
CA ASN A 18 -24.82 35.95 16.04
C ASN A 18 -23.37 36.47 16.14
N ALA A 19 -23.05 37.25 17.17
CA ALA A 19 -21.70 37.74 17.39
C ALA A 19 -20.71 36.59 17.72
N ASP A 20 -21.14 35.61 18.52
CA ASP A 20 -20.33 34.44 18.85
C ASP A 20 -20.11 33.54 17.62
N LEU A 21 -21.15 33.34 16.80
CA LEU A 21 -21.02 32.61 15.53
C LEU A 21 -20.04 33.28 14.56
N GLN A 22 -20.05 34.61 14.46
CA GLN A 22 -19.08 35.34 13.64
C GLN A 22 -17.65 35.18 14.15
N ARG A 23 -17.43 35.20 15.47
CA ARG A 23 -16.10 34.95 16.05
C ARG A 23 -15.62 33.53 15.77
N LYS A 24 -16.50 32.53 15.94
CA LYS A 24 -16.17 31.13 15.61
C LYS A 24 -15.83 30.94 14.14
N GLN A 25 -16.53 31.65 13.24
CA GLN A 25 -16.22 31.59 11.81
C GLN A 25 -14.83 32.16 11.50
N GLN A 26 -14.47 33.29 12.10
CA GLN A 26 -13.13 33.88 11.96
C GLN A 26 -12.03 32.96 12.51
N GLU A 27 -12.30 32.27 13.63
CA GLU A 27 -11.39 31.29 14.22
C GLU A 27 -11.18 30.08 13.29
N ILE A 28 -12.26 29.57 12.69
CA ILE A 28 -12.21 28.48 11.71
C ILE A 28 -11.36 28.89 10.49
N ASP A 29 -11.53 30.11 10.00
CA ASP A 29 -10.78 30.60 8.84
C ASP A 29 -9.30 30.77 9.16
N ARG A 30 -8.97 31.24 10.37
CA ARG A 30 -7.58 31.25 10.87
C ARG A 30 -6.99 29.86 10.95
N LEU A 31 -7.67 28.91 11.60
CA LEU A 31 -7.19 27.54 11.76
C LEU A 31 -7.02 26.83 10.41
N LYS A 32 -7.92 27.08 9.44
CA LYS A 32 -7.76 26.58 8.06
C LYS A 32 -6.52 27.17 7.39
N SER A 33 -6.28 28.46 7.54
CA SER A 33 -5.09 29.12 6.97
C SER A 33 -3.79 28.60 7.59
N GLU A 34 -3.79 28.33 8.91
CA GLU A 34 -2.65 27.75 9.61
C GLU A 34 -2.43 26.28 9.22
N ALA A 35 -3.49 25.48 9.11
CA ALA A 35 -3.40 24.11 8.63
C ALA A 35 -2.85 24.05 7.20
N ASN A 36 -3.27 24.97 6.33
CA ASN A 36 -2.77 25.04 4.96
C ASN A 36 -1.29 25.47 4.93
N ARG A 37 -0.89 26.44 5.76
CA ARG A 37 0.53 26.82 5.92
C ARG A 37 1.37 25.69 6.48
N ARG A 38 0.87 24.92 7.46
CA ARG A 38 1.55 23.73 8.00
C ARG A 38 1.64 22.61 6.98
N ALA A 39 0.61 22.40 6.16
CA ALA A 39 0.66 21.45 5.06
C ALA A 39 1.71 21.86 4.01
N SER A 40 1.75 23.14 3.62
CA SER A 40 2.79 23.68 2.74
C SER A 40 4.19 23.61 3.35
N ALA A 41 4.33 23.87 4.66
CA ALA A 41 5.61 23.77 5.35
C ALA A 41 6.10 22.31 5.45
N ALA A 42 5.19 21.37 5.74
CA ALA A 42 5.47 19.93 5.74
C ALA A 42 5.88 19.40 4.35
N THR A 43 5.43 20.05 3.26
CA THR A 43 5.92 19.73 1.91
C THR A 43 7.32 20.28 1.60
N THR A 44 7.77 21.33 2.31
CA THR A 44 9.12 21.92 2.13
C THR A 44 10.18 21.34 3.07
N ASP A 45 9.82 20.85 4.25
CA ASP A 45 10.79 20.37 5.27
C ASP A 45 11.14 18.87 5.18
N PHE A 46 10.53 18.11 4.27
CA PHE A 46 10.85 16.69 4.06
C PHE A 46 11.67 16.48 2.76
N SER A 47 12.91 16.97 2.76
CA SER A 47 13.89 16.69 1.69
C SER A 47 14.58 15.33 1.93
N GLY A 48 13.79 14.27 1.96
CA GLY A 48 14.27 12.88 1.94
C GLY A 48 14.02 12.27 0.56
N ALA A 49 15.10 11.92 -0.15
CA ALA A 49 15.06 11.27 -1.46
C ALA A 49 14.04 10.11 -1.51
N GLY A 50 13.09 10.17 -2.46
CA GLY A 50 12.28 8.99 -2.85
C GLY A 50 10.76 9.14 -2.89
N MET A 51 10.17 10.30 -2.64
CA MET A 51 8.73 10.47 -2.86
C MET A 51 8.41 10.60 -4.36
N ILE A 52 7.92 9.51 -4.96
CA ILE A 52 7.15 9.59 -6.20
C ILE A 52 5.99 10.55 -5.93
N ASP A 53 5.93 11.65 -6.67
CA ASP A 53 4.84 12.63 -6.60
C ASP A 53 3.47 11.90 -6.63
N ARG A 54 2.50 12.35 -5.82
CA ARG A 54 1.22 11.65 -5.63
C ARG A 54 0.47 11.47 -6.95
N ALA A 55 0.58 12.45 -7.85
CA ALA A 55 0.03 12.33 -9.21
C ALA A 55 0.79 11.30 -10.04
N SER A 56 2.12 11.29 -9.93
CA SER A 56 2.98 10.27 -10.57
C SER A 56 2.71 8.84 -10.06
N TYR A 57 2.43 8.65 -8.76
CA TYR A 57 2.05 7.37 -8.18
C TYR A 57 0.68 6.89 -8.69
N ASN A 58 -0.30 7.79 -8.74
CA ASN A 58 -1.62 7.46 -9.28
C ASN A 58 -1.56 7.10 -10.76
N LEU A 59 -0.77 7.84 -11.57
CA LEU A 59 -0.53 7.52 -12.97
C LEU A 59 0.16 6.16 -13.15
N LEU A 60 1.14 5.86 -12.29
CA LEU A 60 1.83 4.56 -12.33
C LEU A 60 0.88 3.43 -11.95
N ARG A 61 0.03 3.64 -10.95
CA ARG A 61 -1.02 2.69 -10.55
C ARG A 61 -2.03 2.45 -11.67
N GLU A 62 -2.54 3.50 -12.31
CA GLU A 62 -3.46 3.36 -13.46
C GLU A 62 -2.82 2.59 -14.61
N LYS A 63 -1.53 2.84 -14.89
CA LYS A 63 -0.78 2.07 -15.89
C LYS A 63 -0.65 0.60 -15.50
N VAL A 64 -0.34 0.31 -14.23
CA VAL A 64 -0.28 -1.07 -13.73
C VAL A 64 -1.64 -1.74 -13.88
N GLU A 65 -2.72 -1.12 -13.42
CA GLU A 65 -4.09 -1.65 -13.55
C GLU A 65 -4.50 -1.86 -15.03
N TYR A 66 -4.07 -0.96 -15.94
CA TYR A 66 -4.29 -1.12 -17.38
C TYR A 66 -3.54 -2.32 -17.96
N TYR A 67 -2.24 -2.47 -17.64
CA TYR A 67 -1.46 -3.60 -18.12
C TYR A 67 -1.90 -4.93 -17.50
N GLU A 68 -2.29 -4.93 -16.22
CA GLU A 68 -2.88 -6.09 -15.57
C GLU A 68 -4.14 -6.54 -16.31
N LYS A 69 -5.05 -5.62 -16.63
CA LYS A 69 -6.25 -5.95 -17.44
C LYS A 69 -5.87 -6.47 -18.82
N LEU A 70 -5.01 -5.75 -19.55
CA LEU A 70 -4.59 -6.12 -20.89
C LEU A 70 -3.96 -7.52 -20.97
N LEU A 71 -3.24 -7.94 -19.92
CA LEU A 71 -2.58 -9.24 -19.85
C LEU A 71 -3.48 -10.36 -19.31
N THR A 72 -4.35 -10.07 -18.34
CA THR A 72 -5.19 -11.08 -17.68
C THR A 72 -6.50 -11.35 -18.43
N GLU A 73 -7.09 -10.33 -19.05
CA GLU A 73 -8.38 -10.43 -19.73
C GLU A 73 -8.36 -11.39 -20.93
N PRO A 74 -7.34 -11.38 -21.82
CA PRO A 74 -7.28 -12.33 -22.93
C PRO A 74 -7.17 -13.79 -22.46
N LEU A 75 -6.39 -14.05 -21.40
CA LEU A 75 -6.22 -15.41 -20.87
C LEU A 75 -7.50 -15.91 -20.22
N ALA A 76 -8.21 -15.06 -19.47
CA ALA A 76 -9.51 -15.37 -18.90
C ALA A 76 -10.57 -15.64 -19.99
N VAL A 77 -10.56 -14.86 -21.07
CA VAL A 77 -11.46 -15.07 -22.22
C VAL A 77 -11.15 -16.39 -22.94
N ILE A 78 -9.88 -16.71 -23.19
CA ILE A 78 -9.46 -17.99 -23.79
C ILE A 78 -9.83 -19.15 -22.87
N ALA A 79 -9.63 -19.02 -21.55
CA ALA A 79 -10.05 -20.02 -20.57
C ALA A 79 -11.57 -20.21 -20.51
N GLY A 80 -12.36 -19.14 -20.74
CA GLY A 80 -13.81 -19.24 -20.87
C GLY A 80 -14.27 -19.93 -22.16
N ALA A 81 -13.51 -19.80 -23.25
CA ALA A 81 -13.85 -20.34 -24.57
C ALA A 81 -13.32 -21.76 -24.83
N ILE A 82 -12.18 -22.14 -24.23
CA ILE A 82 -11.49 -23.41 -24.49
C ILE A 82 -11.33 -24.20 -23.18
N PRO A 83 -12.18 -25.22 -22.93
CA PRO A 83 -12.13 -26.01 -21.69
C PRO A 83 -10.78 -26.68 -21.41
N ALA A 84 -10.09 -27.14 -22.46
CA ALA A 84 -8.77 -27.77 -22.32
C ALA A 84 -7.68 -26.78 -21.89
N PHE A 85 -7.82 -25.49 -22.23
CA PHE A 85 -6.90 -24.44 -21.77
C PHE A 85 -7.24 -24.01 -20.34
N LYS A 86 -8.54 -23.97 -20.00
CA LYS A 86 -9.04 -23.57 -18.68
C LYS A 86 -8.39 -24.33 -17.53
N GLU A 87 -8.24 -25.64 -17.66
CA GLU A 87 -7.67 -26.47 -16.60
C GLU A 87 -6.22 -26.07 -16.26
N ASN A 88 -5.39 -25.83 -17.28
CA ASN A 88 -4.01 -25.38 -17.06
C ASN A 88 -3.96 -23.94 -16.55
N TYR A 89 -4.80 -23.07 -17.09
CA TYR A 89 -4.92 -21.68 -16.63
C TYR A 89 -5.29 -21.61 -15.14
N ASP A 90 -6.31 -22.35 -14.70
CA ASP A 90 -6.73 -22.38 -13.29
C ASP A 90 -5.61 -22.92 -12.39
N LYS A 91 -4.87 -23.95 -12.82
CA LYS A 91 -3.72 -24.49 -12.08
C LYS A 91 -2.61 -23.45 -11.93
N GLU A 92 -2.28 -22.73 -12.98
CA GLU A 92 -1.27 -21.66 -12.94
C GLU A 92 -1.69 -20.52 -12.03
N GLN A 93 -2.96 -20.09 -12.10
CA GLN A 93 -3.52 -19.09 -11.20
C GLN A 93 -3.46 -19.54 -9.73
N LEU A 94 -3.75 -20.81 -9.46
CA LEU A 94 -3.65 -21.39 -8.11
C LEU A 94 -2.20 -21.35 -7.59
N VAL A 95 -1.22 -21.71 -8.44
CA VAL A 95 0.22 -21.65 -8.10
C VAL A 95 0.64 -20.22 -7.78
N LEU A 96 0.27 -19.25 -8.62
CA LEU A 96 0.57 -17.83 -8.39
C LEU A 96 -0.08 -17.31 -7.11
N ALA A 97 -1.36 -17.63 -6.89
CA ALA A 97 -2.07 -17.26 -5.66
C ALA A 97 -1.40 -17.86 -4.42
N GLY A 98 -0.98 -19.13 -4.49
CA GLY A 98 -0.23 -19.79 -3.43
C GLY A 98 1.10 -19.10 -3.14
N TRP A 99 1.84 -18.70 -4.17
CA TRP A 99 3.10 -17.98 -4.03
C TRP A 99 2.91 -16.59 -3.38
N ILE A 100 1.92 -15.82 -3.83
CA ILE A 100 1.57 -14.51 -3.23
C ILE A 100 1.17 -14.67 -1.77
N LEU A 101 0.35 -15.67 -1.45
CA LEU A 101 -0.07 -15.96 -0.09
C LEU A 101 1.13 -16.32 0.79
N SER A 102 2.05 -17.14 0.28
CA SER A 102 3.28 -17.50 0.99
C SER A 102 4.15 -16.27 1.28
N GLN A 103 4.34 -15.37 0.30
CA GLN A 103 5.09 -14.13 0.53
C GLN A 103 4.44 -13.25 1.59
N LYS A 104 3.10 -13.11 1.57
CA LYS A 104 2.36 -12.38 2.61
C LYS A 104 2.53 -13.02 3.98
N GLY A 105 2.46 -14.36 4.07
CA GLY A 105 2.70 -15.11 5.30
C GLY A 105 4.09 -14.90 5.87
N PHE A 106 5.13 -14.94 5.02
CA PHE A 106 6.50 -14.68 5.46
C PHE A 106 6.71 -13.22 5.87
N LYS A 107 6.09 -12.26 5.18
CA LYS A 107 6.11 -10.85 5.59
C LYS A 107 5.50 -10.66 6.97
N GLU A 108 4.37 -11.31 7.25
CA GLU A 108 3.73 -11.27 8.57
C GLU A 108 4.63 -11.86 9.66
N ALA A 109 5.26 -13.01 9.38
CA ALA A 109 6.21 -13.63 10.28
C ALA A 109 7.42 -12.72 10.57
N ALA A 110 7.99 -12.11 9.53
CA ALA A 110 9.12 -11.18 9.66
C ALA A 110 8.75 -9.95 10.51
N MET A 111 7.55 -9.38 10.32
CA MET A 111 7.07 -8.27 11.14
C MET A 111 6.90 -8.68 12.61
N LYS A 112 6.30 -9.84 12.86
CA LYS A 112 6.11 -10.38 14.21
C LYS A 112 7.45 -10.57 14.94
N TYR A 113 8.41 -11.24 14.31
CA TYR A 113 9.71 -11.50 14.93
C TYR A 113 10.58 -10.25 15.02
N GLY A 114 10.53 -9.37 14.03
CA GLY A 114 11.22 -8.08 14.08
C GLY A 114 10.71 -7.20 15.21
N ALA A 115 9.40 -7.15 15.44
CA ALA A 115 8.81 -6.45 16.59
C ALA A 115 9.28 -7.04 17.92
N MET A 116 9.35 -8.38 18.05
CA MET A 116 9.92 -9.05 19.23
C MET A 116 11.41 -8.72 19.45
N ALA A 117 12.15 -8.49 18.36
CA ALA A 117 13.55 -8.08 18.38
C ALA A 117 13.76 -6.56 18.54
N GLY A 118 12.68 -5.78 18.71
CA GLY A 118 12.74 -4.32 18.86
C GLY A 118 13.02 -3.56 17.56
N LYS A 119 12.92 -4.20 16.39
CA LYS A 119 13.12 -3.58 15.08
C LYS A 119 11.86 -2.85 14.61
N THR A 120 12.07 -1.75 13.91
CA THR A 120 11.03 -1.01 13.20
C THR A 120 10.68 -1.68 11.88
N THR A 121 9.49 -1.37 11.37
CA THR A 121 9.03 -1.82 10.05
C THR A 121 10.01 -1.46 8.93
N GLN A 122 10.63 -0.28 9.01
CA GLN A 122 11.57 0.22 8.01
C GLN A 122 12.88 -0.58 8.03
N GLU A 123 13.40 -0.91 9.22
CA GLU A 123 14.60 -1.74 9.35
C GLU A 123 14.37 -3.15 8.80
N ILE A 124 13.21 -3.74 9.09
CA ILE A 124 12.82 -5.07 8.57
C ILE A 124 12.73 -5.04 7.03
N GLN A 125 12.20 -3.97 6.45
CA GLN A 125 12.13 -3.81 4.99
C GLN A 125 13.52 -3.65 4.36
N ALA A 126 14.39 -2.83 4.96
CA ALA A 126 15.75 -2.63 4.49
C ALA A 126 16.57 -3.94 4.54
N GLU A 127 16.41 -4.72 5.61
CA GLU A 127 17.02 -6.04 5.75
C GLU A 127 16.48 -7.04 4.73
N GLY A 128 15.17 -7.01 4.45
CA GLY A 128 14.57 -7.79 3.37
C GLY A 128 15.21 -7.51 2.00
N LEU A 129 15.37 -6.24 1.65
CA LEU A 129 16.02 -5.83 0.40
C LEU A 129 17.50 -6.24 0.32
N ALA A 130 18.24 -6.13 1.44
CA ALA A 130 19.62 -6.60 1.49
C ALA A 130 19.72 -8.14 1.31
N ASN A 131 18.75 -8.87 1.86
CA ASN A 131 18.67 -10.32 1.72
C ASN A 131 18.32 -10.75 0.29
N GLU A 132 17.51 -9.99 -0.45
CA GLU A 132 17.24 -10.24 -1.86
C GLU A 132 18.53 -10.23 -2.70
N ALA A 133 19.40 -9.22 -2.50
CA ALA A 133 20.70 -9.16 -3.17
C ALA A 133 21.59 -10.36 -2.81
N THR A 134 21.60 -10.76 -1.53
CA THR A 134 22.36 -11.92 -1.04
C THR A 134 21.87 -13.24 -1.66
N ILE A 135 20.55 -13.39 -1.82
CA ILE A 135 19.91 -14.54 -2.46
C ILE A 135 20.22 -14.61 -3.96
N LEU A 136 20.16 -13.47 -4.65
CA LEU A 136 20.52 -13.36 -6.07
C LEU A 136 21.98 -13.74 -6.32
N ASP A 137 22.86 -13.36 -5.40
CA ASP A 137 24.29 -13.69 -5.43
C ASP A 137 24.60 -15.15 -5.05
N GLY A 138 23.61 -15.93 -4.62
CA GLY A 138 23.81 -17.32 -4.20
C GLY A 138 24.52 -17.45 -2.84
N LYS A 139 24.47 -16.42 -1.99
CA LYS A 139 25.19 -16.34 -0.71
C LYS A 139 24.29 -16.48 0.52
N SER A 140 23.07 -16.98 0.36
CA SER A 140 22.14 -17.17 1.48
C SER A 140 22.69 -18.17 2.50
N GLU A 141 22.80 -17.73 3.75
CA GLU A 141 23.18 -18.56 4.90
C GLU A 141 22.11 -19.61 5.25
N TYR A 142 20.87 -19.36 4.84
CA TYR A 142 19.70 -20.19 5.16
C TYR A 142 19.22 -21.01 3.96
N GLY A 143 20.02 -21.11 2.90
CA GLY A 143 19.72 -21.94 1.73
C GLY A 143 18.62 -21.39 0.81
N ASN A 144 18.31 -20.09 0.87
CA ASN A 144 17.28 -19.46 0.04
C ASN A 144 17.77 -19.04 -1.36
N ASN A 145 18.92 -19.57 -1.81
CA ASN A 145 19.52 -19.19 -3.09
C ASN A 145 18.61 -19.53 -4.27
N LEU A 146 18.57 -18.66 -5.28
CA LEU A 146 17.87 -18.97 -6.52
C LEU A 146 18.59 -20.10 -7.24
N VAL A 147 17.93 -21.24 -7.38
CA VAL A 147 18.38 -22.29 -8.30
C VAL A 147 17.94 -21.87 -9.69
N SER A 148 18.88 -21.66 -10.62
CA SER A 148 18.49 -21.42 -12.01
C SER A 148 17.65 -22.60 -12.50
N LEU A 149 16.59 -22.33 -13.27
CA LEU A 149 15.73 -23.40 -13.83
C LEU A 149 16.56 -24.43 -14.61
N ALA A 150 17.62 -23.98 -15.29
CA ALA A 150 18.58 -24.83 -15.98
C ALA A 150 19.34 -25.78 -15.02
N GLU A 151 19.73 -25.32 -13.83
CA GLU A 151 20.38 -26.20 -12.85
C GLU A 151 19.40 -27.12 -12.13
N HIS A 152 18.15 -26.69 -11.90
CA HIS A 152 17.12 -27.57 -11.36
C HIS A 152 16.77 -28.71 -12.33
N VAL A 153 16.72 -28.42 -13.63
CA VAL A 153 16.51 -29.43 -14.70
C VAL A 153 17.71 -30.38 -14.80
N LYS A 154 18.95 -29.87 -14.77
CA LYS A 154 20.16 -30.72 -14.78
C LYS A 154 20.27 -31.61 -13.55
N GLN A 155 19.81 -31.15 -12.38
CA GLN A 155 19.81 -31.95 -11.15
C GLN A 155 18.78 -33.08 -11.23
N LYS A 156 17.54 -32.79 -11.65
CA LYS A 156 16.51 -33.83 -11.84
C LYS A 156 16.93 -34.91 -12.84
N LEU A 157 17.56 -34.52 -13.95
CA LEU A 157 18.07 -35.47 -14.95
C LEU A 157 19.17 -36.37 -14.37
N ARG A 158 20.03 -35.85 -13.48
CA ARG A 158 21.06 -36.65 -12.80
C ARG A 158 20.48 -37.63 -11.79
N ASP A 159 19.44 -37.24 -11.07
CA ASP A 159 18.82 -38.09 -10.05
C ASP A 159 17.96 -39.22 -10.64
N GLN A 160 17.51 -39.08 -11.90
CA GLN A 160 16.81 -40.15 -12.65
C GLN A 160 17.76 -41.18 -13.30
N LEU A 161 19.06 -40.90 -13.32
CA LEU A 161 20.10 -41.76 -13.92
C LEU A 161 20.86 -42.60 -12.88
N LYS A 162 20.46 -42.55 -11.61
CA LYS A 162 20.95 -43.42 -10.53
C LYS A 162 19.88 -44.44 -10.17
#